data_AF-A0A1S1NIS3-F1
#
_entry.id   AF-A0A1S1NIS3-F1
#
_cell.length_a   1.000
_cell.length_b   1.000
_cell.length_c   1.000
_cell.angle_alpha   90.00
_cell.angle_beta   90.00
_cell.angle_gamma   90.00
#
_symmetry.space_group_name_H-M   'P 1'
#
loop_
_entity.id
_entity.type
_entity.pdbx_description
1 polymer ?
#
loop_
_entity_poly.entity_id
_entity_poly.type
_entity_poly.pdbx_seq_one_letter_code
_entity_poly.pdbx_strand_id
1 'polypeptide(L)'
;MNQFDPKNGEAHVIVGVAEAAMHMYRAAIESLPFPEDKKFPKRAEVVLTGLRKLRASLTEAACYSRSTSTVITTLSEVRRQYDDLMARAAAAPNATLGQQLYTVRVRAKLSAAEAASGAGLRPELPDELEAGGTPSDDEAAKVQQLIEALGGITSPDVDLSGLTDSELGGVDLETNGTPVDAIAN
;
A
#
# COMPACT_ATOMS: atom_id res chain seq x y z
N MET A 1 38.34 -12.03 -24.39
CA MET A 1 37.17 -12.93 -24.41
C MET A 1 36.10 -12.37 -23.48
N ASN A 2 34.96 -11.94 -24.00
CA ASN A 2 33.79 -11.63 -23.17
C ASN A 2 33.21 -12.96 -22.65
N GLN A 3 33.36 -13.23 -21.36
CA GLN A 3 32.71 -14.37 -20.72
C GLN A 3 31.21 -14.06 -20.65
N PHE A 4 30.40 -14.82 -21.39
CA PHE A 4 28.96 -14.84 -21.19
C PHE A 4 28.70 -15.41 -19.79
N ASP A 5 28.18 -14.59 -18.89
CA ASP A 5 27.70 -15.04 -17.58
C ASP A 5 26.26 -15.56 -17.77
N PRO A 6 26.03 -16.90 -17.77
CA PRO A 6 24.73 -17.47 -18.05
C PRO A 6 23.65 -16.98 -17.08
N LYS A 7 24.05 -16.63 -15.85
CA LYS A 7 23.14 -16.14 -14.80
C LYS A 7 22.64 -14.72 -15.09
N ASN A 8 23.46 -13.89 -15.71
CA ASN A 8 23.02 -12.57 -16.20
C ASN A 8 22.07 -12.71 -17.39
N GLY A 9 22.30 -13.70 -18.27
CA GLY A 9 21.39 -14.03 -19.36
C GLY A 9 20.01 -14.47 -18.85
N GLU A 10 19.96 -15.35 -17.85
CA GLU A 10 18.72 -15.80 -17.20
C GLU A 10 17.96 -14.63 -16.57
N ALA A 11 18.64 -13.73 -15.85
CA ALA A 11 18.02 -12.55 -15.26
C ALA A 11 17.38 -11.63 -16.32
N HIS A 12 18.07 -11.40 -17.45
CA HIS A 12 17.52 -10.60 -18.55
C HIS A 12 16.29 -11.24 -19.20
N VAL A 13 16.28 -12.57 -19.38
CA VAL A 13 15.11 -13.28 -19.92
C VAL A 13 13.93 -13.20 -18.95
N ILE A 14 14.14 -13.43 -17.66
CA ILE A 14 13.11 -13.33 -16.62
C ILE A 14 12.49 -11.92 -16.62
N VAL A 15 13.33 -10.89 -16.67
CA VAL A 15 12.87 -9.49 -16.73
C VAL A 15 12.08 -9.24 -18.01
N GLY A 16 12.59 -9.62 -19.18
CA GLY A 16 11.88 -9.37 -20.45
C GLY A 16 10.51 -10.05 -20.51
N VAL A 17 10.39 -11.27 -19.96
CA VAL A 17 9.10 -11.96 -19.82
C VAL A 17 8.18 -11.25 -18.82
N ALA A 18 8.73 -10.81 -17.68
CA ALA A 18 7.98 -10.07 -16.68
C ALA A 18 7.47 -8.71 -17.19
N GLU A 19 8.28 -7.98 -17.95
CA GLU A 19 7.90 -6.72 -18.59
C GLU A 19 6.76 -6.93 -19.60
N ALA A 20 6.88 -7.95 -20.46
CA ALA A 20 5.82 -8.31 -21.40
C ALA A 20 4.51 -8.68 -20.68
N ALA A 21 4.59 -9.50 -19.63
CA ALA A 21 3.44 -9.83 -18.79
C ALA A 21 2.83 -8.57 -18.13
N MET A 22 3.66 -7.65 -17.64
CA MET A 22 3.21 -6.38 -17.07
C MET A 22 2.51 -5.49 -18.07
N HIS A 23 2.98 -5.42 -19.32
CA HIS A 23 2.26 -4.71 -20.38
C HIS A 23 0.86 -5.29 -20.59
N MET A 24 0.72 -6.62 -20.61
CA MET A 24 -0.59 -7.28 -20.71
C MET A 24 -1.48 -7.00 -19.50
N TYR A 25 -0.94 -7.05 -18.28
CA TYR A 25 -1.71 -6.77 -17.07
C TYR A 25 -2.15 -5.31 -16.97
N ARG A 26 -1.31 -4.34 -17.37
CA ARG A 26 -1.71 -2.92 -17.43
C ARG A 26 -2.92 -2.73 -18.36
N ALA A 27 -2.86 -3.28 -19.58
CA ALA A 27 -3.98 -3.23 -20.51
C ALA A 27 -5.24 -3.92 -19.94
N ALA A 28 -5.08 -5.05 -19.24
CA ALA A 28 -6.18 -5.72 -18.58
C ALA A 28 -6.81 -4.86 -17.47
N ILE A 29 -6.00 -4.18 -16.66
CA ILE A 29 -6.44 -3.27 -15.58
C ILE A 29 -7.19 -2.07 -16.14
N GLU A 30 -6.67 -1.47 -17.21
CA GLU A 30 -7.32 -0.36 -17.92
C GLU A 30 -8.67 -0.78 -18.51
N SER A 31 -8.80 -2.04 -18.92
CA SER A 31 -10.06 -2.61 -19.44
C SER A 31 -11.06 -3.05 -18.36
N LEU A 32 -10.68 -2.96 -17.07
CA LEU A 32 -11.59 -3.34 -15.99
C LEU A 32 -12.78 -2.38 -15.94
N PRO A 33 -14.00 -2.89 -15.75
CA PRO A 33 -15.19 -2.05 -15.62
C PRO A 33 -15.12 -1.19 -14.35
N PHE A 34 -16.08 -0.28 -14.20
CA PHE A 34 -16.22 0.51 -12.98
C PHE A 34 -16.41 -0.40 -11.75
N PRO A 35 -15.89 -0.04 -10.57
CA PRO A 35 -16.00 -0.85 -9.35
C PRO A 35 -17.43 -1.27 -8.99
N GLU A 36 -18.44 -0.48 -9.36
CA GLU A 36 -19.86 -0.73 -9.12
C GLU A 36 -20.47 -1.76 -10.09
N ASP A 37 -19.76 -2.11 -11.18
CA ASP A 37 -20.20 -3.13 -12.12
C ASP A 37 -20.09 -4.52 -11.49
N LYS A 38 -21.16 -5.32 -11.58
CA LYS A 38 -21.22 -6.70 -11.07
C LYS A 38 -20.13 -7.61 -11.64
N LYS A 39 -19.56 -7.29 -12.80
CA LYS A 39 -18.46 -8.02 -13.44
C LYS A 39 -17.08 -7.63 -12.89
N PHE A 40 -16.95 -6.49 -12.22
CA PHE A 40 -15.69 -5.98 -11.71
C PHE A 40 -14.97 -6.98 -10.79
N PRO A 41 -15.61 -7.53 -9.73
CA PRO A 41 -14.89 -8.38 -8.78
C PRO A 41 -14.26 -9.60 -9.43
N LYS A 42 -15.03 -10.28 -10.29
CA LYS A 42 -14.56 -11.48 -10.99
C LYS A 42 -13.40 -11.17 -11.94
N ARG A 43 -13.44 -10.03 -12.65
CA ARG A 43 -12.37 -9.62 -13.56
C ARG A 43 -11.13 -9.15 -12.81
N ALA A 44 -11.30 -8.38 -11.75
CA ALA A 44 -10.21 -7.93 -10.89
C ALA A 44 -9.48 -9.13 -10.27
N GLU A 45 -10.20 -10.14 -9.79
CA GLU A 45 -9.61 -11.33 -9.16
C GLU A 45 -8.72 -12.13 -10.14
N VAL A 46 -9.13 -12.25 -11.41
CA VAL A 46 -8.31 -12.91 -12.44
C VAL A 46 -6.98 -12.18 -12.63
N VAL A 47 -7.01 -10.84 -12.68
CA VAL A 47 -5.80 -10.03 -12.84
C VAL A 47 -4.94 -10.08 -11.57
N LEU A 48 -5.53 -9.97 -10.38
CA LEU A 48 -4.85 -10.07 -9.10
C LEU A 48 -4.13 -11.42 -8.94
N THR A 49 -4.79 -12.52 -9.31
CA THR A 49 -4.19 -13.86 -9.33
C THR A 49 -2.98 -13.92 -10.27
N GLY A 50 -3.08 -13.34 -11.46
CA GLY A 50 -1.98 -13.25 -12.41
C GLY A 50 -0.78 -12.46 -11.87
N LEU A 51 -1.04 -11.27 -11.31
CA LEU A 51 -0.02 -10.42 -10.68
C LEU A 51 0.63 -11.10 -9.48
N ARG A 52 -0.13 -11.83 -8.66
CA ARG A 52 0.40 -12.57 -7.50
C ARG A 52 1.40 -13.65 -7.92
N LYS A 53 1.09 -14.39 -8.99
CA LYS A 53 2.00 -15.38 -9.58
C LYS A 53 3.28 -14.71 -10.11
N LEU A 54 3.14 -13.61 -10.85
CA LEU A 54 4.30 -12.87 -11.34
C LEU A 54 5.18 -12.34 -10.21
N ARG A 55 4.57 -11.78 -9.15
CA ARG A 55 5.26 -11.33 -7.94
C ARG A 55 6.02 -12.47 -7.26
N ALA A 56 5.43 -13.66 -7.16
CA ALA A 56 6.07 -14.83 -6.56
C ALA A 56 7.31 -15.26 -7.36
N SER A 57 7.19 -15.39 -8.69
CA SER A 57 8.31 -15.76 -9.57
C SER A 57 9.46 -14.75 -9.52
N LEU A 58 9.15 -13.45 -9.49
CA LEU A 58 10.19 -12.41 -9.36
C LEU A 58 10.80 -12.35 -7.95
N THR A 59 10.04 -12.68 -6.91
CA THR A 59 10.57 -12.79 -5.54
C THR A 59 11.56 -13.96 -5.46
N GLU A 60 11.22 -15.11 -6.04
CA GLU A 60 12.14 -16.24 -6.15
C GLU A 60 13.41 -15.86 -6.92
N ALA A 61 13.26 -15.18 -8.07
CA ALA A 61 14.39 -14.67 -8.85
C ALA A 61 15.27 -13.68 -8.07
N ALA A 62 14.66 -12.84 -7.23
CA ALA A 62 15.37 -11.85 -6.41
C ALA A 62 16.19 -12.47 -5.27
N CYS A 63 15.81 -13.66 -4.80
CA CYS A 63 16.49 -14.36 -3.71
C CYS A 63 17.79 -15.08 -4.14
N TYR A 64 18.07 -15.20 -5.45
CA TYR A 64 19.33 -15.77 -5.91
C TYR A 64 20.52 -14.86 -5.55
N SER A 65 21.66 -15.44 -5.18
CA SER A 65 22.85 -14.78 -4.58
C SER A 65 23.53 -13.69 -5.43
N ARG A 66 23.03 -13.43 -6.64
CA ARG A 66 23.45 -12.37 -7.56
C ARG A 66 22.24 -11.80 -8.31
N SER A 67 21.15 -11.50 -7.59
CA SER A 67 20.01 -10.83 -8.20
C SER A 67 20.44 -9.46 -8.75
N THR A 68 20.07 -9.20 -10.00
CA THR A 68 20.41 -7.94 -10.66
C THR A 68 19.46 -6.84 -10.18
N SER A 69 19.95 -5.60 -10.13
CA SER A 69 19.12 -4.43 -9.79
C SER A 69 17.84 -4.38 -10.65
N THR A 70 17.89 -4.87 -11.88
CA THR A 70 16.76 -4.93 -12.80
C THR A 70 15.63 -5.84 -12.30
N VAL A 71 15.94 -7.01 -11.74
CA VAL A 71 14.93 -7.90 -11.14
C VAL A 71 14.25 -7.21 -9.96
N ILE A 72 15.03 -6.52 -9.13
CA ILE A 72 14.50 -5.78 -7.97
C ILE A 72 13.59 -4.63 -8.40
N THR A 73 13.99 -3.83 -9.40
CA THR A 73 13.14 -2.75 -9.94
C THR A 73 11.86 -3.28 -10.55
N THR A 74 11.93 -4.37 -11.33
CA THR A 74 10.76 -5.02 -11.94
C THR A 74 9.82 -5.58 -10.87
N LEU A 75 10.36 -6.23 -9.84
CA LEU A 75 9.57 -6.73 -8.70
C LEU A 75 8.86 -5.60 -7.96
N SER A 76 9.55 -4.48 -7.73
CA SER A 76 8.96 -3.29 -7.12
C SER A 76 7.80 -2.74 -7.96
N GLU A 77 7.93 -2.72 -9.29
CA GLU A 77 6.87 -2.27 -10.18
C GLU A 77 5.64 -3.18 -10.13
N VAL A 78 5.85 -4.50 -10.18
CA VAL A 78 4.76 -5.50 -10.04
C VAL A 78 4.03 -5.33 -8.70
N ARG A 79 4.78 -5.09 -7.61
CA ARG A 79 4.20 -4.85 -6.28
C ARG A 79 3.31 -3.61 -6.28
N ARG A 80 3.78 -2.49 -6.84
CA ARG A 80 2.97 -1.25 -6.93
C ARG A 80 1.67 -1.48 -7.71
N GLN A 81 1.75 -2.17 -8.85
CA GLN A 81 0.55 -2.44 -9.65
C GLN A 81 -0.45 -3.36 -8.94
N TYR A 82 0.04 -4.35 -8.19
CA TYR A 82 -0.78 -5.20 -7.33
C TYR A 82 -1.44 -4.38 -6.22
N ASP A 83 -0.69 -3.50 -5.57
CA ASP A 83 -1.18 -2.63 -4.49
C ASP A 83 -2.28 -1.69 -4.99
N ASP A 84 -2.06 -1.05 -6.13
CA ASP A 84 -3.04 -0.15 -6.76
C ASP A 84 -4.34 -0.88 -7.12
N LEU A 85 -4.23 -2.10 -7.66
CA LEU A 85 -5.40 -2.91 -8.00
C LEU A 85 -6.12 -3.44 -6.75
N MET A 86 -5.39 -3.85 -5.70
CA MET A 86 -6.00 -4.25 -4.43
C MET A 86 -6.72 -3.09 -3.77
N ALA A 87 -6.15 -1.88 -3.78
CA ALA A 87 -6.80 -0.69 -3.23
C ALA A 87 -8.09 -0.35 -3.99
N ARG A 88 -8.08 -0.43 -5.33
CA ARG A 88 -9.28 -0.26 -6.15
C ARG A 88 -10.33 -1.35 -5.87
N ALA A 89 -9.90 -2.60 -5.68
CA ALA A 89 -10.79 -3.70 -5.37
C ALA A 89 -11.42 -3.55 -3.96
N ALA A 90 -10.63 -3.13 -2.98
CA ALA A 90 -11.07 -2.88 -1.61
C ALA A 90 -12.07 -1.71 -1.49
N ALA A 91 -12.03 -0.76 -2.42
CA ALA A 91 -12.98 0.35 -2.49
C ALA A 91 -14.31 -0.02 -3.18
N ALA A 92 -14.42 -1.20 -3.80
CA ALA A 92 -15.65 -1.64 -4.44
C ALA A 92 -16.73 -2.01 -3.40
N PRO A 93 -18.03 -1.82 -3.69
CA PRO A 93 -19.13 -2.10 -2.75
C PRO A 93 -19.18 -3.54 -2.22
N ASN A 94 -18.57 -4.48 -2.92
CA ASN A 94 -18.53 -5.90 -2.63
C ASN A 94 -17.09 -6.43 -2.50
N ALA A 95 -16.20 -5.59 -2.00
CA ALA A 95 -14.83 -5.96 -1.66
C ALA A 95 -14.81 -7.17 -0.70
N THR A 96 -13.93 -8.13 -0.95
CA THR A 96 -13.73 -9.27 -0.05
C THR A 96 -13.03 -8.83 1.23
N LEU A 97 -13.18 -9.59 2.31
CA LEU A 97 -12.44 -9.35 3.56
C LEU A 97 -10.93 -9.34 3.33
N GLY A 98 -10.40 -10.21 2.46
CA GLY A 98 -8.98 -10.23 2.10
C GLY A 98 -8.51 -8.95 1.40
N GLN A 99 -9.32 -8.37 0.51
CA GLN A 99 -9.00 -7.11 -0.17
C GLN A 99 -8.95 -5.93 0.81
N GLN A 100 -9.93 -5.86 1.70
CA GLN A 100 -9.99 -4.85 2.75
C GLN A 100 -8.82 -5.00 3.72
N LEU A 101 -8.58 -6.22 4.23
CA LEU A 101 -7.47 -6.56 5.13
C LEU A 101 -6.11 -6.18 4.53
N TYR A 102 -5.86 -6.53 3.27
CA TYR A 102 -4.62 -6.15 2.58
C TYR A 102 -4.37 -4.65 2.64
N THR A 103 -5.39 -3.88 2.26
CA THR A 103 -5.27 -2.44 2.10
C THR A 103 -4.96 -1.77 3.44
N VAL A 104 -5.70 -2.13 4.50
CA VAL A 104 -5.49 -1.54 5.82
C VAL A 104 -4.16 -1.96 6.44
N ARG A 105 -3.74 -3.23 6.30
CA ARG A 105 -2.47 -3.69 6.87
C ARG A 105 -1.26 -3.12 6.14
N VAL A 106 -1.31 -3.02 4.81
CA VAL A 106 -0.21 -2.46 4.02
C VAL A 106 -0.05 -0.97 4.32
N ARG A 107 -1.16 -0.23 4.47
CA ARG A 107 -1.12 1.17 4.94
C ARG A 107 -0.53 1.29 6.34
N ALA A 108 -0.88 0.38 7.24
CA ALA A 108 -0.29 0.28 8.58
C ALA A 108 1.14 -0.29 8.59
N LYS A 109 1.72 -0.63 7.43
CA LYS A 109 3.05 -1.25 7.26
C LYS A 109 3.22 -2.58 8.02
N LEU A 110 2.12 -3.33 8.16
CA LEU A 110 2.12 -4.64 8.79
C LEU A 110 2.27 -5.74 7.72
N SER A 111 3.17 -6.69 8.00
CA SER A 111 3.23 -7.97 7.31
C SER A 111 2.00 -8.83 7.60
N ALA A 112 1.76 -9.84 6.76
CA ALA A 112 0.70 -10.83 6.99
C ALA A 112 0.88 -11.53 8.36
N ALA A 113 2.11 -11.88 8.72
CA ALA A 113 2.43 -12.54 9.99
C ALA A 113 2.16 -11.66 11.21
N GLU A 114 2.48 -10.36 11.14
CA GLU A 114 2.17 -9.41 12.22
C GLU A 114 0.67 -9.20 12.36
N ALA A 115 -0.06 -9.04 11.25
CA ALA A 115 -1.52 -8.93 11.25
C ALA A 115 -2.19 -10.18 11.84
N ALA A 116 -1.72 -11.38 11.46
CA ALA A 116 -2.22 -12.63 12.02
C ALA A 116 -1.99 -12.71 13.53
N SER A 117 -0.76 -12.44 13.95
CA SER A 117 -0.36 -12.50 15.36
C SER A 117 -1.12 -11.50 16.23
N GLY A 118 -1.29 -10.26 15.74
CA GLY A 118 -1.99 -9.20 16.45
C GLY A 118 -3.49 -9.45 16.64
N ALA A 119 -4.11 -10.22 15.73
CA ALA A 119 -5.54 -10.55 15.76
C ALA A 119 -5.85 -11.97 16.26
N GLY A 120 -4.84 -12.75 16.65
CA GLY A 120 -5.04 -14.15 17.08
C GLY A 120 -5.57 -15.05 15.96
N LEU A 121 -5.13 -14.82 14.73
CA LEU A 121 -5.47 -15.61 13.53
C LEU A 121 -4.39 -16.67 13.28
N ARG A 122 -4.73 -17.67 12.46
CA ARG A 122 -3.71 -18.61 11.95
C ARG A 122 -2.68 -17.86 11.09
N PRO A 123 -1.38 -18.22 11.13
CA PRO A 123 -0.32 -17.48 10.42
C PRO A 123 -0.57 -17.32 8.91
N GLU A 124 -1.14 -18.33 8.27
CA GLU A 124 -1.40 -18.39 6.84
C GLU A 124 -2.70 -17.68 6.40
N LEU A 125 -3.59 -17.35 7.34
CA LEU A 125 -4.93 -16.87 7.00
C LEU A 125 -4.92 -15.53 6.24
N PRO A 126 -4.13 -14.50 6.60
CA PRO A 126 -4.13 -13.25 5.83
C PRO A 126 -3.72 -13.47 4.37
N ASP A 127 -2.66 -14.25 4.12
CA ASP A 127 -2.23 -14.58 2.76
C ASP A 127 -3.29 -15.42 2.01
N GLU A 128 -3.97 -16.34 2.69
CA GLU A 128 -5.09 -17.12 2.14
C GLU A 128 -6.25 -16.23 1.72
N LEU A 129 -6.69 -15.31 2.58
CA LEU A 129 -7.79 -14.38 2.30
C LEU A 129 -7.44 -13.41 1.18
N GLU A 130 -6.23 -12.88 1.18
CA GLU A 130 -5.71 -12.03 0.11
C GLU A 130 -5.60 -12.74 -1.23
N ALA A 131 -5.52 -14.08 -1.20
CA ALA A 131 -5.59 -14.95 -2.37
C ALA A 131 -7.02 -15.34 -2.78
N GLY A 132 -8.04 -14.77 -2.12
CA GLY A 132 -9.45 -15.06 -2.40
C GLY A 132 -10.01 -16.27 -1.64
N GLY A 133 -9.30 -16.74 -0.61
CA GLY A 133 -9.79 -17.78 0.29
C GLY A 133 -10.99 -17.33 1.13
N THR A 134 -11.65 -18.31 1.74
CA THR A 134 -12.88 -18.09 2.54
C THR A 134 -12.58 -18.40 4.00
N PRO A 135 -12.76 -17.45 4.93
CA PRO A 135 -12.57 -17.69 6.35
C PRO A 135 -13.74 -18.50 6.93
N SER A 136 -13.51 -19.13 8.08
CA SER A 136 -14.61 -19.54 8.97
C SER A 136 -15.31 -18.32 9.59
N ASP A 137 -16.48 -18.51 10.20
CA ASP A 137 -17.24 -17.41 10.81
C ASP A 137 -16.47 -16.71 11.95
N ASP A 138 -15.74 -17.46 12.78
CA ASP A 138 -14.90 -16.92 13.85
C ASP A 138 -13.73 -16.10 13.29
N GLU A 139 -13.06 -16.62 12.26
CA GLU A 139 -11.99 -15.92 11.57
C GLU A 139 -12.48 -14.64 10.89
N ALA A 140 -13.66 -14.69 10.26
CA ALA A 140 -14.27 -13.53 9.63
C ALA A 140 -14.53 -12.41 10.65
N ALA A 141 -15.04 -12.76 11.84
CA ALA A 141 -15.28 -11.78 12.91
C ALA A 141 -13.98 -11.11 13.40
N LYS A 142 -12.90 -11.89 13.58
CA LYS A 142 -11.59 -11.36 13.97
C LYS A 142 -10.96 -10.48 12.90
N VAL A 143 -11.07 -10.88 11.63
CA VAL A 143 -10.58 -10.08 10.49
C VAL A 143 -11.35 -8.77 10.39
N GLN A 144 -12.66 -8.79 10.55
CA GLN A 144 -13.48 -7.57 10.56
C GLN A 144 -13.06 -6.61 11.68
N GLN A 145 -12.85 -7.12 12.90
CA GLN A 145 -12.35 -6.32 14.03
C GLN A 145 -10.97 -5.71 13.74
N LEU A 146 -10.06 -6.48 13.13
CA LEU A 146 -8.75 -5.97 12.73
C LEU A 146 -8.86 -4.88 11.67
N ILE A 147 -9.75 -5.04 10.68
CA ILE A 147 -9.99 -4.03 9.64
C ILE A 147 -10.48 -2.72 10.26
N GLU A 148 -11.44 -2.78 11.17
CA GLU A 148 -11.98 -1.62 11.87
C GLU A 148 -10.90 -0.92 12.71
N ALA A 149 -10.10 -1.67 13.46
CA ALA A 149 -9.02 -1.13 14.27
C ALA A 149 -7.96 -0.40 13.42
N LEU A 150 -7.55 -0.99 12.29
CA LEU A 150 -6.53 -0.41 11.40
C LEU A 150 -7.07 0.75 10.54
N GLY A 151 -8.36 0.69 10.18
CA GLY A 151 -9.04 1.76 9.44
C GLY A 151 -9.16 3.06 10.26
N GLY A 152 -9.37 2.95 11.58
CA GLY A 152 -9.42 4.11 12.48
C GLY A 152 -8.07 4.82 12.65
N ILE A 153 -6.96 4.09 12.62
CA ILE A 153 -5.59 4.63 12.79
C ILE A 153 -5.15 5.49 11.59
N THR A 154 -5.77 5.30 10.43
CA THR A 154 -5.33 5.89 9.15
C THR A 154 -6.23 7.00 8.61
N SER A 155 -7.27 7.40 9.33
CA SER A 155 -7.85 8.72 9.11
C SER A 155 -6.86 9.74 9.65
N PRO A 156 -6.28 10.64 8.83
CA PRO A 156 -5.69 11.83 9.40
C PRO A 156 -6.87 12.62 9.98
N ASP A 157 -7.17 12.40 11.26
CA ASP A 157 -7.80 13.42 12.10
C ASP A 157 -6.81 14.57 12.21
N VAL A 158 -6.68 15.29 11.10
CA VAL A 158 -6.24 16.67 11.08
C VAL A 158 -7.53 17.45 11.33
N ASP A 159 -8.00 17.39 12.56
CA ASP A 159 -8.96 18.34 13.08
C ASP A 159 -8.22 19.68 13.27
N LEU A 160 -8.10 20.44 12.17
CA LEU A 160 -7.63 21.82 12.19
C LEU A 160 -8.72 22.79 12.65
N SER A 161 -9.91 22.32 13.05
CA SER A 161 -10.96 23.21 13.54
C SER A 161 -10.68 23.79 14.94
N GLY A 162 -9.60 23.33 15.59
CA GLY A 162 -9.12 23.82 16.88
C GLY A 162 -8.06 24.93 16.84
N LEU A 163 -7.54 25.34 15.68
CA LEU A 163 -6.67 26.52 15.58
C LEU A 163 -7.54 27.78 15.58
N THR A 164 -8.09 28.12 16.74
CA THR A 164 -8.67 29.44 16.95
C THR A 164 -7.57 30.49 16.84
N ASP A 165 -7.88 31.55 16.10
CA ASP A 165 -7.06 32.74 15.80
C ASP A 165 -6.75 33.61 17.06
N SER A 166 -6.46 33.00 18.21
CA SER A 166 -6.40 33.64 19.52
C SER A 166 -4.99 33.72 20.13
N GLU A 167 -3.93 33.40 19.38
CA GLU A 167 -2.53 33.58 19.83
C GLU A 167 -1.74 34.56 18.95
N LEU A 168 -2.41 35.51 18.31
CA LEU A 168 -1.82 36.79 17.92
C LEU A 168 -2.22 37.87 18.93
N GLY A 169 -1.90 37.60 20.20
CA GLY A 169 -2.01 38.56 21.29
C GLY A 169 -0.95 39.66 21.16
N GLY A 170 -1.41 40.85 20.77
CA GLY A 170 -0.94 42.15 21.26
C GLY A 170 0.56 42.40 21.37
N VAL A 171 1.16 42.96 20.32
CA VAL A 171 2.27 43.90 20.51
C VAL A 171 1.68 45.28 20.78
N ASP A 172 1.58 45.66 22.05
CA ASP A 172 1.26 47.02 22.47
C ASP A 172 2.34 47.99 21.95
N LEU A 173 1.99 48.80 20.94
CA LEU A 173 2.72 50.02 20.65
C LEU A 173 2.26 51.10 21.65
N GLU A 174 2.84 51.10 22.85
CA GLU A 174 2.79 52.30 23.69
C GLU A 174 3.75 53.35 23.12
N THR A 175 3.14 54.34 22.46
CA THR A 175 3.76 55.63 22.16
C THR A 175 4.02 56.38 23.47
N ASN A 176 5.20 56.22 24.06
CA ASN A 176 5.60 57.06 25.18
C ASN A 176 6.45 58.23 24.68
N GLY A 177 5.82 59.41 24.66
CA GLY A 177 6.45 60.67 24.33
C GLY A 177 7.54 61.03 25.33
N THR A 178 8.67 61.49 24.80
CA THR A 178 9.66 62.29 25.53
C THR A 178 9.00 63.63 25.92
N PRO A 179 9.30 64.23 27.08
CA PRO A 179 10.56 64.97 27.21
C PRO A 179 11.17 64.97 28.63
N VAL A 180 12.50 65.02 28.71
CA VAL A 180 13.16 65.58 29.91
C VAL A 180 14.29 66.49 29.46
N ASP A 181 14.04 67.78 29.61
CA ASP A 181 15.03 68.85 29.44
C ASP A 181 16.11 68.77 30.53
N ALA A 182 17.35 68.99 30.07
CA ALA A 182 18.45 69.73 30.67
C ALA A 182 18.60 69.78 32.21
N ILE A 183 19.71 69.26 32.72
CA ILE A 183 20.54 69.97 33.71
C ILE A 183 22.03 69.78 33.38
N ALA A 184 22.72 70.92 33.35
CA ALA A 184 24.14 71.13 33.20
C ALA A 184 25.00 70.42 34.26
N ASN A 185 26.19 69.94 33.87
CA ASN A 185 27.50 70.51 34.22
C ASN A 185 28.62 69.72 33.54
#